data_AF-A0A7S2EXN0-F1
#
_entry.id   AF-A0A7S2EXN0-F1
#
_cell.length_a   1.000
_cell.length_b   1.000
_cell.length_c   1.000
_cell.angle_alpha   90.00
_cell.angle_beta   90.00
_cell.angle_gamma   90.00
#
_symmetry.space_group_name_H-M   'P 1'
#
loop_
_entity.id
_entity.type
_entity.pdbx_description
1 polymer ?
#
loop_
_entity_poly.entity_id
_entity_poly.type
_entity_poly.pdbx_seq_one_letter_code
_entity_poly.pdbx_strand_id
1 'polypeptide(L)'
;AILAVAHEVLLGELLFREGDTAQGLAHLESAVHLYDGGEDPETGLVYDEPWGWMMPTRHTLGALAVEAGHTDLAKRTYLEDLGLSTPPVLHPFYPDNVWSLRGLADLEGDKCDEGLRDKLRKAEAAADTPIHASCLCKRQ
;
A
#
# COMPACT_ATOMS: atom_id res chain seq x y z
N ALA A 1 -9.96 -7.02 -15.95
CA ALA A 1 -8.81 -6.32 -15.35
C ALA A 1 -9.00 -6.17 -13.83
N ILE A 2 -9.94 -5.36 -13.35
CA ILE A 2 -10.17 -5.11 -11.91
C ILE A 2 -10.38 -6.39 -11.09
N LEU A 3 -11.17 -7.35 -11.58
CA LEU A 3 -11.38 -8.63 -10.88
C LEU A 3 -10.10 -9.43 -10.64
N ALA A 4 -9.08 -9.28 -11.50
CA ALA A 4 -7.79 -9.94 -11.30
C ALA A 4 -7.04 -9.31 -10.12
N VAL A 5 -7.02 -7.97 -10.03
CA VAL A 5 -6.47 -7.27 -8.87
C VAL A 5 -7.20 -7.68 -7.59
N ALA A 6 -8.54 -7.67 -7.61
CA ALA A 6 -9.35 -8.08 -6.47
C ALA A 6 -9.08 -9.52 -6.02
N HIS A 7 -8.91 -10.44 -6.98
CA HIS A 7 -8.59 -11.83 -6.72
C HIS A 7 -7.25 -11.97 -6.00
N GLU A 8 -6.20 -11.30 -6.49
CA GLU A 8 -4.88 -11.34 -5.89
C GLU A 8 -4.85 -10.72 -4.49
N VAL A 9 -5.56 -9.60 -4.27
CA VAL A 9 -5.69 -9.02 -2.91
C VAL A 9 -6.38 -10.00 -1.96
N LEU A 10 -7.52 -10.57 -2.37
CA LEU A 10 -8.28 -11.49 -1.55
C LEU A 10 -7.47 -12.75 -1.18
N LEU A 11 -6.81 -13.36 -2.16
CA LEU A 11 -5.95 -14.53 -1.92
C LEU A 11 -4.76 -14.17 -1.03
N GLY A 12 -4.15 -13.01 -1.25
CA GLY A 12 -3.05 -12.53 -0.44
C GLY A 12 -3.42 -12.41 1.04
N GLU A 13 -4.55 -11.75 1.34
CA GLU A 13 -5.05 -11.61 2.70
C GLU A 13 -5.46 -12.95 3.33
N LEU A 14 -6.11 -13.83 2.56
CA LEU A 14 -6.55 -15.14 3.01
C LEU A 14 -5.36 -16.02 3.40
N LEU A 15 -4.41 -16.23 2.48
CA LEU A 15 -3.24 -17.08 2.70
C LEU A 15 -2.36 -16.56 3.83
N PHE A 16 -2.18 -15.23 3.89
CA PHE A 16 -1.47 -14.61 5.00
C PHE A 16 -2.14 -14.94 6.34
N ARG A 17 -3.48 -14.96 6.39
CA ARG A 17 -4.23 -15.29 7.60
C ARG A 17 -4.19 -16.78 7.95
N GLU A 18 -4.11 -17.66 6.96
CA GLU A 18 -3.92 -19.11 7.12
C GLU A 18 -2.50 -19.47 7.59
N GLY A 19 -1.59 -18.49 7.61
CA GLY A 19 -0.21 -18.65 8.08
C GLY A 19 0.79 -18.89 6.94
N ASP A 20 0.35 -18.96 5.70
CA ASP A 20 1.23 -18.95 4.53
C ASP A 20 1.60 -17.51 4.15
N THR A 21 2.41 -16.90 5.01
CA THR A 21 2.77 -15.48 4.89
C THR A 21 3.56 -15.19 3.61
N ALA A 22 4.40 -16.14 3.16
CA ALA A 22 5.21 -15.97 1.96
C ALA A 22 4.34 -15.95 0.70
N GLN A 23 3.42 -16.90 0.54
CA GLN A 23 2.49 -16.88 -0.59
C GLN A 23 1.52 -15.69 -0.50
N GLY A 24 1.05 -15.35 0.71
CA GLY A 24 0.20 -14.20 0.92
C GLY A 24 0.84 -12.90 0.41
N LEU A 25 2.11 -12.63 0.77
CA LEU A 25 2.84 -11.46 0.29
C LEU A 25 3.07 -11.50 -1.23
N ALA A 26 3.37 -12.68 -1.81
CA ALA A 26 3.58 -12.82 -3.25
C ALA A 26 2.32 -12.49 -4.08
N HIS A 27 1.14 -12.89 -3.59
CA HIS A 27 -0.15 -12.50 -4.19
C HIS A 27 -0.38 -10.99 -4.09
N LEU A 28 -0.03 -10.36 -2.96
CA LEU A 28 -0.15 -8.90 -2.81
C LEU A 28 0.80 -8.12 -3.71
N GLU A 29 2.04 -8.59 -3.90
CA GLU A 29 2.97 -8.03 -4.90
C GLU A 29 2.42 -8.20 -6.33
N SER A 30 1.77 -9.32 -6.62
CA SER A 30 1.10 -9.56 -7.91
C SER A 30 -0.11 -8.64 -8.10
N ALA A 31 -0.88 -8.38 -7.05
CA ALA A 31 -1.99 -7.42 -7.08
C ALA A 31 -1.50 -6.01 -7.42
N VAL A 32 -0.38 -5.59 -6.82
CA VAL A 32 0.30 -4.32 -7.13
C VAL A 32 0.76 -4.29 -8.58
N HIS A 33 1.43 -5.34 -9.06
CA HIS A 33 1.86 -5.44 -10.46
C HIS A 33 0.70 -5.33 -11.45
N LEU A 34 -0.42 -6.02 -11.21
CA LEU A 34 -1.62 -5.94 -12.05
C LEU A 34 -2.31 -4.58 -11.99
N TYR A 35 -2.25 -3.92 -10.84
CA TYR A 35 -2.79 -2.58 -10.66
C TYR A 35 -2.01 -1.56 -11.49
N ASP A 36 -0.68 -1.65 -11.45
CA ASP A 36 0.24 -0.67 -11.99
C ASP A 36 0.73 -0.94 -13.42
N GLY A 37 0.63 -2.19 -13.90
CA GLY A 37 1.21 -2.65 -15.16
C GLY A 37 2.68 -3.08 -15.09
N GLY A 38 3.31 -2.99 -13.91
CA GLY A 38 4.68 -3.42 -13.70
C GLY A 38 5.71 -2.68 -14.56
N GLU A 39 6.39 -3.40 -15.46
CA GLU A 39 7.37 -2.82 -16.40
C GLU A 39 6.72 -2.13 -17.60
N ASP A 40 5.47 -2.50 -17.92
CA ASP A 40 4.69 -1.92 -19.01
C ASP A 40 3.41 -1.28 -18.44
N PRO A 41 3.44 0.02 -18.14
CA PRO A 41 2.32 0.74 -17.55
C PRO A 41 1.03 0.71 -18.39
N GLU A 42 1.12 0.41 -19.69
CA GLU A 42 -0.07 0.23 -20.54
C GLU A 42 -0.85 -1.06 -20.20
N THR A 43 -0.22 -1.99 -19.47
CA THR A 43 -0.85 -3.26 -19.03
C THR A 43 -1.56 -3.14 -17.68
N GLY A 44 -1.39 -2.02 -16.98
CA GLY A 44 -2.04 -1.75 -15.70
C GLY A 44 -3.52 -1.45 -15.83
N LEU A 45 -4.16 -1.14 -14.71
CA LEU A 45 -5.54 -0.63 -14.77
C LEU A 45 -5.55 0.73 -15.48
N VAL A 46 -6.31 0.81 -16.57
CA VAL A 46 -6.54 2.07 -17.28
C VAL A 46 -7.19 3.07 -16.33
N TYR A 47 -6.67 4.30 -16.31
CA TYR A 47 -7.28 5.41 -15.59
C TYR A 47 -8.72 5.62 -16.07
N ASP A 48 -9.68 5.58 -15.15
CA ASP A 48 -11.09 5.82 -15.39
C ASP A 48 -11.65 6.68 -14.24
N GLU A 49 -12.65 7.53 -14.48
CA GLU A 49 -13.22 8.41 -13.45
C GLU A 49 -14.68 8.02 -13.14
N PRO A 50 -14.97 7.48 -11.92
CA PRO A 50 -14.06 7.22 -10.80
C PRO A 50 -13.19 5.97 -11.00
N TRP A 51 -12.05 5.89 -10.29
CA TRP A 51 -11.11 4.79 -10.44
C TRP A 51 -11.79 3.45 -10.18
N GLY A 52 -11.64 2.50 -11.10
CA GLY A 52 -12.32 1.21 -11.02
C GLY A 52 -11.91 0.35 -9.82
N TRP A 53 -10.75 0.63 -9.21
CA TRP A 53 -10.26 -0.02 -7.99
C TRP A 53 -9.91 1.04 -6.96
N MET A 54 -10.80 1.25 -5.99
CA MET A 54 -10.67 2.32 -4.98
C MET A 54 -9.83 1.92 -3.76
N MET A 55 -9.52 0.64 -3.58
CA MET A 55 -8.77 0.12 -2.42
C MET A 55 -7.28 0.02 -2.76
N PRO A 56 -6.38 0.89 -2.27
CA PRO A 56 -4.99 0.91 -2.75
C PRO A 56 -4.26 -0.40 -2.41
N THR A 57 -3.90 -1.23 -3.38
CA THR A 57 -3.24 -2.56 -3.14
C THR A 57 -1.98 -2.46 -2.27
N ARG A 58 -1.22 -1.38 -2.44
CA ARG A 58 0.02 -1.08 -1.72
C ARG A 58 -0.18 -0.93 -0.21
N HIS A 59 -1.34 -0.48 0.26
CA HIS A 59 -1.56 -0.33 1.71
C HIS A 59 -1.63 -1.68 2.44
N THR A 60 -2.22 -2.70 1.80
CA THR A 60 -2.36 -4.06 2.36
C THR A 60 -1.01 -4.76 2.32
N LEU A 61 -0.30 -4.66 1.19
CA LEU A 61 1.05 -5.19 1.06
C LEU A 61 1.97 -4.60 2.13
N GLY A 62 2.00 -3.27 2.26
CA GLY A 62 2.83 -2.61 3.26
C GLY A 62 2.47 -3.04 4.67
N ALA A 63 1.18 -3.06 5.03
CA ALA A 63 0.72 -3.40 6.36
C ALA A 63 1.07 -4.84 6.77
N LEU A 64 0.82 -5.81 5.89
CA LEU A 64 1.10 -7.22 6.15
C LEU A 64 2.60 -7.54 6.06
N ALA A 65 3.37 -6.82 5.23
CA ALA A 65 4.82 -6.91 5.25
C ALA A 65 5.41 -6.46 6.59
N VAL A 66 4.86 -5.41 7.23
CA VAL A 66 5.24 -5.04 8.61
C VAL A 66 4.90 -6.16 9.59
N GLU A 67 3.68 -6.73 9.52
CA GLU A 67 3.26 -7.81 10.42
C GLU A 67 4.16 -9.05 10.30
N ALA A 68 4.61 -9.38 9.09
CA ALA A 68 5.53 -10.49 8.83
C ALA A 68 7.02 -10.16 9.08
N GLY A 69 7.34 -8.93 9.53
CA GLY A 69 8.72 -8.51 9.81
C GLY A 69 9.56 -8.15 8.58
N HIS A 70 8.96 -8.05 7.40
CA HIS A 70 9.59 -7.61 6.16
C HIS A 70 9.61 -6.08 6.03
N THR A 71 10.35 -5.40 6.92
CA THR A 71 10.37 -3.93 7.04
C THR A 71 10.85 -3.22 5.78
N ASP A 72 11.82 -3.79 5.07
CA ASP A 72 12.37 -3.19 3.84
C ASP A 72 11.35 -3.20 2.70
N LEU A 73 10.62 -4.31 2.55
CA LEU A 73 9.50 -4.42 1.61
C LEU A 73 8.43 -3.39 1.96
N ALA A 74 7.99 -3.34 3.21
CA ALA A 74 6.97 -2.39 3.66
C ALA A 74 7.39 -0.94 3.41
N LYS A 75 8.62 -0.56 3.77
CA LYS A 75 9.13 0.80 3.57
C LYS A 75 9.14 1.17 2.10
N ARG A 76 9.66 0.29 1.23
CA ARG A 76 9.64 0.50 -0.22
C ARG A 76 8.22 0.68 -0.74
N THR A 77 7.29 -0.18 -0.34
CA THR A 77 5.89 -0.11 -0.76
C THR A 77 5.25 1.23 -0.39
N TYR A 78 5.44 1.72 0.84
CA TYR A 78 4.90 3.03 1.24
C TYR A 78 5.57 4.19 0.52
N LEU A 79 6.89 4.16 0.31
CA LEU A 79 7.58 5.21 -0.44
C LEU A 79 7.12 5.27 -1.90
N GLU A 80 6.91 4.12 -2.55
CA GLU A 80 6.37 4.03 -3.91
C GLU A 80 4.93 4.57 -3.98
N ASP A 81 4.08 4.15 -3.03
CA ASP A 81 2.69 4.63 -2.97
C ASP A 81 2.60 6.14 -2.78
N LEU A 82 3.50 6.73 -1.98
CA LEU A 82 3.54 8.18 -1.73
C LEU A 82 4.27 8.97 -2.82
N GLY A 83 4.85 8.32 -3.83
CA GLY A 83 5.69 8.96 -4.84
C GLY A 83 6.99 9.56 -4.28
N LEU A 84 7.49 9.00 -3.17
CA LEU A 84 8.72 9.42 -2.49
C LEU A 84 9.93 8.55 -2.85
N SER A 85 9.72 7.41 -3.49
CA SER A 85 10.76 6.68 -4.21
C SER A 85 10.74 7.09 -5.69
N THR A 86 11.76 6.69 -6.44
CA THR A 86 11.81 6.86 -7.89
C THR A 86 11.24 5.61 -8.56
N PRO A 87 10.08 5.64 -9.24
CA PRO A 87 9.74 4.63 -10.22
C PRO A 87 9.70 5.22 -11.65
N PRO A 88 9.71 4.36 -12.68
CA PRO A 88 9.54 4.79 -14.06
C PRO A 88 8.18 5.48 -14.26
N VAL A 89 8.22 6.79 -14.53
CA VAL A 89 7.33 7.73 -15.26
C VAL A 89 5.80 7.53 -15.37
N LEU A 90 5.16 6.41 -14.98
CA LEU A 90 3.75 6.14 -15.30
C LEU A 90 2.95 5.42 -14.20
N HIS A 91 3.48 5.37 -12.99
CA HIS A 91 2.85 4.69 -11.88
C HIS A 91 1.89 5.63 -11.11
N PRO A 92 0.63 5.25 -10.82
CA PRO A 92 -0.24 6.05 -9.97
C PRO A 92 0.34 6.11 -8.55
N PHE A 93 0.55 7.31 -8.04
CA PHE A 93 0.99 7.55 -6.67
C PHE A 93 0.06 8.55 -5.99
N TYR A 94 -0.01 8.44 -4.67
CA TYR A 94 -0.97 9.11 -3.80
C TYR A 94 -0.22 9.84 -2.69
N PRO A 95 0.25 11.08 -2.92
CA PRO A 95 1.13 11.79 -1.98
C PRO A 95 0.56 11.99 -0.58
N ASP A 96 -0.77 11.98 -0.46
CA ASP A 96 -1.52 12.20 0.77
C ASP A 96 -2.29 10.94 1.22
N ASN A 97 -1.93 9.75 0.75
CA ASN A 97 -2.54 8.50 1.22
C ASN A 97 -2.26 8.30 2.71
N VAL A 98 -3.27 8.55 3.53
CA VAL A 98 -3.18 8.49 5.00
C VAL A 98 -2.71 7.14 5.52
N TRP A 99 -3.07 6.05 4.84
CA TRP A 99 -2.69 4.69 5.21
C TRP A 99 -1.19 4.45 5.05
N SER A 100 -0.62 4.88 3.92
CA SER A 100 0.81 4.78 3.64
C SER A 100 1.63 5.75 4.48
N LEU A 101 1.13 6.97 4.71
CA LEU A 101 1.73 7.94 5.63
C LEU A 101 1.83 7.36 7.05
N ARG A 102 0.74 6.77 7.57
CA ARG A 102 0.70 6.14 8.90
C ARG A 102 1.73 5.00 8.98
N GLY A 103 1.73 4.10 8.00
CA GLY A 103 2.63 2.95 7.97
C GLY A 103 4.10 3.33 7.89
N LEU A 104 4.45 4.31 7.07
CA LEU A 104 5.82 4.82 6.97
C LEU A 104 6.25 5.53 8.25
N ALA A 105 5.39 6.36 8.84
CA ALA A 105 5.67 7.02 10.11
C ALA A 105 5.87 6.03 11.26
N ASP A 106 5.08 4.94 11.31
CA ASP A 106 5.28 3.86 12.30
C ASP A 106 6.63 3.15 12.14
N LEU A 107 7.02 2.87 10.90
CA LEU A 107 8.31 2.21 10.60
C LEU A 107 9.51 3.09 10.95
N GLU A 108 9.41 4.39 10.71
CA GLU A 108 10.50 5.33 10.96
C GLU A 108 10.59 5.74 12.44
N GLY A 109 9.48 5.73 13.17
CA GLY A 109 9.43 6.07 14.60
C GLY A 109 10.06 7.44 14.86
N ASP A 110 11.03 7.49 15.77
CA ASP A 110 11.74 8.72 16.15
C ASP A 110 12.56 9.34 15.00
N LYS A 111 12.86 8.57 13.96
CA LYS A 111 13.62 9.04 12.78
C LYS A 111 12.73 9.64 11.70
N CYS A 112 11.41 9.57 11.87
CA CYS A 112 10.44 10.09 10.92
C CYS A 112 10.60 11.60 10.76
N ASP A 113 10.80 12.07 9.53
CA ASP A 113 10.92 13.50 9.20
C ASP A 113 9.65 14.28 9.60
N GLU A 114 9.82 15.51 10.08
CA GLU A 114 8.70 16.35 10.53
C GLU A 114 7.75 16.69 9.37
N GLY A 115 8.26 16.80 8.14
CA GLY A 115 7.43 16.99 6.95
C GLY A 115 6.50 15.82 6.67
N LEU A 116 6.95 14.58 6.91
CA LEU A 116 6.09 13.38 6.81
C LEU A 116 5.04 13.38 7.94
N ARG A 117 5.43 13.72 9.16
CA ARG A 117 4.52 13.85 10.32
C ARG A 117 3.46 14.92 10.08
N ASP A 118 3.83 16.05 9.47
CA ASP A 118 2.91 17.12 9.09
C ASP A 118 1.89 16.68 8.05
N LYS A 119 2.34 15.96 7.02
CA LYS A 119 1.42 15.37 6.03
C LYS A 119 0.46 14.39 6.68
N LEU A 120 0.98 13.49 7.53
CA LEU A 120 0.15 12.53 8.26
C LEU A 120 -0.91 13.24 9.11
N ARG A 121 -0.52 14.24 9.91
CA ARG A 121 -1.47 15.02 10.73
C ARG A 121 -2.57 15.67 9.91
N LYS A 122 -2.25 16.23 8.75
CA LYS A 122 -3.24 16.84 7.84
C LYS A 122 -4.19 15.80 7.24
N ALA A 123 -3.65 14.66 6.81
CA ALA A 123 -4.43 13.58 6.24
C ALA A 123 -5.34 12.91 7.28
N GLU A 124 -4.85 12.70 8.51
CA GLU A 124 -5.64 12.20 9.65
C GLU A 124 -6.76 13.17 10.06
N ALA A 125 -6.50 14.49 10.02
CA ALA A 125 -7.52 15.49 10.33
C ALA A 125 -8.67 15.53 9.31
N ALA A 126 -8.44 15.04 8.09
CA ALA A 126 -9.45 14.90 7.05
C ALA A 126 -10.17 13.55 7.06
N ALA A 127 -9.71 12.58 7.86
CA ALA A 127 -10.30 11.26 7.93
C ALA A 127 -11.53 11.24 8.84
N ASP A 128 -12.58 10.52 8.41
CA ASP A 128 -13.81 10.35 9.19
C ASP A 128 -13.60 9.47 10.44
N THR A 129 -12.53 8.66 10.45
CA THR A 129 -12.21 7.72 11.52
C THR A 129 -10.75 7.85 11.94
N PRO A 130 -10.43 7.61 13.22
CA PRO A 130 -9.04 7.54 13.67
C PRO A 130 -8.24 6.49 12.90
N ILE A 131 -7.05 6.87 12.41
CA ILE A 131 -6.15 6.00 11.65
C ILE A 131 -5.05 5.48 12.57
N HIS A 132 -5.24 4.26 13.11
CA HIS A 132 -4.30 3.66 14.06
C HIS A 132 -3.24 2.76 13.42
N ALA A 133 -3.49 2.30 12.20
CA ALA A 133 -2.61 1.42 11.45
C ALA A 133 -2.75 1.70 9.96
N SER A 134 -1.77 1.28 9.16
CA SER A 134 -1.78 1.42 7.70
C SER A 134 -2.81 0.55 6.99
N CYS A 135 -3.34 -0.47 7.65
CA CYS A 135 -4.48 -1.24 7.15
C CYS A 135 -5.22 -1.91 8.31
N LEU A 136 -6.55 -2.02 8.21
CA LEU A 136 -7.37 -2.77 9.17
C LEU A 136 -7.10 -4.28 9.13
N CYS A 137 -6.41 -4.76 8.10
CA CYS A 137 -5.96 -6.14 7.99
C CYS A 137 -4.76 -6.45 8.92
N LYS A 138 -4.03 -5.43 9.39
CA LYS A 138 -2.93 -5.64 10.33
C LYS A 138 -3.49 -5.92 11.74
N ARG A 139 -2.98 -6.94 12.42
CA ARG A 139 -3.28 -7.15 13.85
C ARG A 139 -2.71 -5.98 14.66
N GLN A 140 -3.55 -5.41 15.52
CA GLN A 140 -3.16 -4.37 16.49
C GLN A 140 -2.35 -4.95 17.64
#